data_AF-A0A3M2JBB1-F1
#
_entry.id   AF-A0A3M2JBB1-F1
#
_cell.length_a   1.000
_cell.length_b   1.000
_cell.length_c   1.000
_cell.angle_alpha   90.00
_cell.angle_beta   90.00
_cell.angle_gamma   90.00
#
_symmetry.space_group_name_H-M   'P 1'
#
loop_
_entity.id
_entity.type
_entity.pdbx_description
1 polymer ?
#
loop_
_entity_poly.entity_id
_entity_poly.type
_entity_poly.pdbx_seq_one_letter_code
_entity_poly.pdbx_strand_id
1 'polypeptide(L)' 'MRKLRICIIDLVTKAPTRTLYARLMHANLASVMPQVIAVWCEQEGHEVQLICYTGLE' A
#
# COMPACT_ATOMS: atom_id res chain seq x y z
N MET A 1 -11.19 -21.09 3.14
CA MET A 1 -10.98 -20.87 1.69
C MET A 1 -9.62 -21.43 1.27
N ARG A 2 -9.33 -21.58 -0.04
CA ARG A 2 -7.99 -21.97 -0.49
C ARG A 2 -7.01 -20.81 -0.25
N LYS A 3 -5.82 -21.07 0.30
CA LYS A 3 -4.76 -20.06 0.48
C LYS A 3 -4.40 -19.43 -0.87
N LEU A 4 -4.34 -18.10 -0.90
CA LEU A 4 -3.97 -17.29 -2.06
C LEU A 4 -2.78 -16.41 -1.70
N ARG A 5 -2.07 -15.93 -2.72
CA ARG A 5 -1.05 -14.89 -2.61
C ARG A 5 -1.64 -13.61 -3.17
N ILE A 6 -1.73 -12.57 -2.35
CA ILE A 6 -2.45 -11.33 -2.64
C ILE A 6 -1.45 -10.18 -2.56
N CYS A 7 -1.36 -9.36 -3.60
CA CYS A 7 -0.57 -8.13 -3.59
C CYS A 7 -1.52 -6.94 -3.63
N ILE A 8 -1.33 -6.00 -2.70
CA ILE A 8 -2.10 -4.76 -2.59
C ILE A 8 -1.12 -3.61 -2.83
N ILE A 9 -1.44 -2.77 -3.81
CA ILE A 9 -0.64 -1.60 -4.18
C ILE A 9 -1.45 -0.36 -3.87
N ASP A 10 -0.96 0.45 -2.93
CA ASP A 10 -1.52 1.77 -2.62
C ASP A 10 -0.80 2.84 -3.42
N LEU A 11 -1.52 3.51 -4.31
CA LEU A 11 -0.97 4.55 -5.19
C LEU A 11 -1.23 5.93 -4.56
N VAL A 12 -0.24 6.46 -3.84
CA VAL A 12 -0.39 7.74 -3.11
C VAL A 12 -0.37 8.95 -4.05
N THR A 13 0.21 8.81 -5.24
CA THR A 13 0.33 9.93 -6.20
C THR A 13 -0.17 9.58 -7.60
N LYS A 14 -0.84 10.55 -8.24
CA LYS A 14 -1.18 10.49 -9.67
C LYS A 14 0.01 10.75 -10.59
N ALA A 15 1.07 11.41 -10.08
CA ALA A 15 2.28 11.72 -10.85
C ALA A 15 3.51 11.88 -9.93
N PRO A 16 4.70 11.42 -10.34
CA PRO A 16 5.94 11.62 -9.59
C PRO A 16 6.20 13.11 -9.33
N THR A 17 6.18 13.52 -8.06
CA THR A 17 6.46 14.91 -7.64
C THR A 17 7.73 14.96 -6.82
N ARG A 18 8.74 15.71 -7.26
CA ARG A 18 10.08 15.78 -6.62
C ARG A 18 10.17 16.75 -5.43
N THR A 19 9.05 17.20 -4.87
CA THR A 19 9.10 18.15 -3.75
C THR A 19 9.60 17.48 -2.48
N LEU A 20 10.33 18.23 -1.64
CA LEU A 20 10.79 17.75 -0.33
C LEU A 20 9.62 17.26 0.53
N TYR A 21 8.47 17.94 0.39
CA TYR A 21 7.20 17.55 0.99
C TYR A 21 6.74 16.16 0.53
N ALA A 22 6.73 15.86 -0.77
CA ALA A 22 6.33 14.56 -1.29
C ALA A 22 7.22 13.42 -0.74
N ARG A 23 8.54 13.63 -0.66
CA ARG A 23 9.48 12.63 -0.12
C ARG A 23 9.27 12.32 1.36
N LEU A 24 8.85 13.32 2.15
CA LEU A 24 8.66 13.17 3.60
C LEU A 24 7.22 12.76 3.97
N MET A 25 6.23 13.22 3.21
CA MET A 25 4.82 13.11 3.58
C MET A 25 4.07 12.01 2.82
N HIS A 26 4.50 11.59 1.63
CA HIS A 26 3.77 10.55 0.89
C HIS A 26 3.81 9.19 1.61
N ALA A 27 4.91 8.84 2.28
CA ALA A 27 4.95 7.63 3.12
C ALA A 27 3.98 7.72 4.32
N ASN A 28 3.72 8.93 4.82
CA ASN A 28 2.75 9.20 5.89
C ASN A 28 1.30 9.29 5.39
N LEU A 29 1.09 9.34 4.06
CA LEU A 29 -0.22 9.31 3.40
C LEU A 29 -0.63 7.89 2.99
N ALA A 30 0.04 6.86 3.52
CA ALA A 30 -0.38 5.47 3.34
C ALA A 30 -1.85 5.33 3.73
N SER A 31 -2.69 4.96 2.77
CA SER A 31 -4.13 4.90 2.96
C SER A 31 -4.47 3.81 3.99
N VAL A 32 -5.35 4.13 4.93
CA VAL A 32 -5.79 3.17 5.97
C VAL A 32 -6.58 2.00 5.37
N MET A 33 -7.30 2.23 4.27
CA MET A 33 -8.14 1.21 3.64
C MET A 33 -7.34 0.01 3.11
N PRO A 34 -6.25 0.18 2.33
CA PRO A 34 -5.38 -0.93 1.94
C PRO A 34 -4.82 -1.73 3.12
N GLN A 35 -4.51 -1.07 4.23
CA GLN A 35 -4.01 -1.72 5.45
C GLN A 35 -5.09 -2.59 6.10
N VAL A 36 -6.33 -2.07 6.22
CA VAL A 36 -7.47 -2.83 6.74
C VAL A 36 -7.77 -4.05 5.87
N ILE A 37 -7.75 -3.89 4.55
CA ILE A 37 -7.97 -5.00 3.60
C ILE A 37 -6.85 -6.03 3.73
N ALA A 38 -5.59 -5.60 3.86
CA ALA A 38 -4.46 -6.51 4.04
C ALA A 38 -4.65 -7.39 5.28
N VAL A 39 -4.98 -6.79 6.42
CA VAL A 39 -5.24 -7.51 7.67
C VAL A 39 -6.42 -8.47 7.53
N TRP A 40 -7.51 -8.05 6.89
CA TRP A 40 -8.65 -8.92 6.67
C TRP A 40 -8.27 -10.15 5.82
N CYS A 41 -7.52 -9.95 4.74
CA CYS A 41 -7.04 -11.05 3.91
C CYS A 41 -6.06 -11.99 4.65
N GLU A 42 -5.19 -11.47 5.51
CA GLU A 42 -4.30 -12.27 6.35
C GLU A 42 -5.10 -13.11 7.37
N GLN A 43 -6.13 -12.53 7.98
CA GLN A 43 -7.04 -13.22 8.92
C GLN A 43 -7.81 -14.37 8.26
N GLU A 44 -8.16 -14.23 6.98
CA GLU A 44 -8.74 -15.31 6.17
C GLU A 44 -7.72 -16.39 5.75
N GLY A 45 -6.45 -16.24 6.14
CA GLY A 45 -5.38 -17.21 5.92
C GLY A 45 -4.62 -17.05 4.60
N HIS A 46 -4.74 -15.90 3.94
CA HIS A 46 -3.98 -15.59 2.72
C HIS A 46 -2.58 -15.05 3.05
N GLU A 47 -1.64 -15.22 2.11
CA GLU A 47 -0.33 -14.56 2.14
C GLU A 47 -0.49 -13.21 1.44
N VAL A 48 -0.25 -12.11 2.16
CA VAL A 48 -0.50 -10.76 1.67
C VAL A 48 0.79 -9.95 1.62
N GLN A 49 0.97 -9.18 0.55
CA GLN A 49 2.01 -8.19 0.41
C GLN A 49 1.35 -6.82 0.18
N LEU A 50 1.64 -5.85 1.04
CA LEU A 50 1.17 -4.46 0.90
C LEU A 50 2.34 -3.56 0.51
N ILE A 51 2.20 -2.83 -0.60
CA ILE A 51 3.22 -1.92 -1.12
C ILE A 51 2.60 -0.53 -1.23
N CYS A 52 3.21 0.46 -0.59
CA CYS A 52 2.84 1.86 -0.70
C CYS A 52 3.69 2.53 -1.78
N TYR A 53 3.13 2.67 -2.98
CA TYR A 53 3.80 3.30 -4.12
C TYR A 53 3.67 4.81 -4.05
N THR A 54 4.79 5.48 -3.82
CA THR A 54 4.85 6.95 -3.67
C THR A 54 5.29 7.69 -4.93
N GLY A 55 5.61 6.96 -6.01
CA GLY A 55 6.03 7.50 -7.31
C GLY A 55 7.51 7.92 -7.40
N LEU A 56 8.32 7.65 -6.38
CA LEU A 56 9.75 8.00 -6.32
C LEU A 56 10.61 6.78 -5.93
N GLU A 57 10.36 5.66 -6.58
CA GLU A 57 11.12 4.41 -6.39
C GLU A 57 12.20 4.24 -7.48
#